data_AF-A0AAV8ZUS4-F1
#
_entry.id   AF-A0AAV8ZUS4-F1
#
_cell.length_a   1.000
_cell.length_b   1.000
_cell.length_c   1.000
_cell.angle_alpha   90.00
_cell.angle_beta   90.00
_cell.angle_gamma   90.00
#
_symmetry.space_group_name_H-M   'P 1'
#
loop_
_entity.id
_entity.type
_entity.pdbx_description
1 polymer ?
#
loop_
_entity_poly.entity_id
_entity_poly.type
_entity_poly.pdbx_seq_one_letter_code
_entity_poly.pdbx_strand_id
1 'polypeptide(L)'
;IIKGRNVIIEQSWGSPKITKDGVTVAKGVELKDKFQNIGARLVQDVANNTNEEAGDGTTTATVLARSIAKEGFENLGKGANPVEIRKGKL
;
A
#
# COMPACT_ATOMS: atom_id res chain seq x y z
N ILE A 1 19.52 -9.83 -9.90
CA ILE A 1 19.48 -8.62 -9.03
C ILE A 1 18.29 -7.78 -9.47
N ILE A 2 17.15 -7.84 -8.76
CA ILE A 2 15.98 -7.00 -9.06
C ILE A 2 16.31 -5.60 -8.52
N LYS A 3 16.74 -4.68 -9.39
CA LYS A 3 17.03 -3.30 -8.98
C LYS A 3 15.71 -2.51 -8.92
N GLY A 4 15.45 -1.87 -7.78
CA GLY A 4 14.34 -0.93 -7.63
C GLY A 4 14.42 0.23 -8.62
N ARG A 5 13.25 0.63 -9.16
CA ARG A 5 13.13 1.75 -10.11
C ARG A 5 13.07 3.09 -9.38
N ASN A 6 13.45 4.15 -10.09
CA ASN A 6 13.28 5.52 -9.60
C ASN A 6 11.81 5.94 -9.71
N VAL A 7 11.33 6.65 -8.71
CA VAL A 7 10.05 7.36 -8.71
C VAL A 7 10.34 8.85 -8.68
N ILE A 8 9.62 9.59 -9.52
CA ILE A 8 9.72 11.04 -9.62
C ILE A 8 8.45 11.62 -9.00
N ILE A 9 8.61 12.51 -8.02
CA ILE A 9 7.52 13.13 -7.27
C ILE A 9 7.57 14.63 -7.51
N GLU A 10 6.44 15.18 -7.95
CA GLU A 10 6.25 16.63 -8.08
C GLU A 10 6.32 17.30 -6.71
N GLN A 11 6.96 18.47 -6.63
CA GLN A 11 7.00 19.29 -5.42
C GLN A 11 6.31 20.62 -5.69
N SER A 12 5.65 21.19 -4.68
CA SER A 12 4.95 22.48 -4.82
C SER A 12 5.87 23.66 -5.15
N TRP A 13 7.18 23.51 -4.95
CA TRP A 13 8.20 24.49 -5.31
C TRP A 13 9.53 23.80 -5.59
N GLY A 14 10.28 24.29 -6.58
CA GLY A 14 11.60 23.77 -6.95
C GLY A 14 11.57 22.61 -7.97
N SER A 15 12.67 21.86 -8.02
CA SER A 15 12.82 20.71 -8.94
C SER A 15 12.11 19.45 -8.39
N PRO A 16 11.65 18.53 -9.26
CA PRO A 16 11.00 17.30 -8.82
C PRO A 16 11.95 16.41 -8.00
N LYS A 17 11.39 15.73 -7.00
CA LYS A 17 12.15 14.83 -6.13
C LYS A 17 12.25 13.44 -6.76
N ILE A 18 13.47 12.97 -6.97
CA ILE A 18 13.72 11.59 -7.43
C ILE A 18 14.05 10.73 -6.21
N THR A 19 13.33 9.62 -6.04
CA THR A 19 13.53 8.71 -4.90
C THR A 19 13.39 7.24 -5.30
N LYS A 20 14.01 6.35 -4.52
CA LYS A 20 13.76 4.91 -4.54
C LYS A 20 13.17 4.40 -3.21
N ASP A 21 12.99 5.30 -2.25
CA ASP A 21 12.47 4.97 -0.92
C ASP A 21 10.96 4.80 -0.97
N GLY A 22 10.49 3.59 -0.65
CA GLY A 22 9.07 3.22 -0.64
C GLY A 22 8.25 4.04 0.35
N VAL A 23 8.82 4.47 1.48
CA VAL A 23 8.09 5.27 2.49
C VAL A 23 7.82 6.67 1.95
N THR A 24 8.83 7.31 1.36
CA THR A 24 8.67 8.59 0.69
C THR A 24 7.65 8.52 -0.45
N VAL A 25 7.68 7.44 -1.24
CA VAL A 25 6.71 7.23 -2.32
C VAL A 25 5.30 7.09 -1.77
N ALA A 26 5.09 6.23 -0.76
CA ALA A 26 3.77 6.00 -0.16
C ALA A 26 3.15 7.30 0.37
N LYS A 27 3.94 8.15 1.05
CA LYS A 27 3.48 9.45 1.57
C LYS A 27 3.06 10.45 0.50
N GLY A 28 3.61 10.34 -0.72
CA GLY A 28 3.28 11.21 -1.85
C GLY A 28 2.07 10.76 -2.65
N VAL A 29 1.47 9.60 -2.35
CA VAL A 29 0.30 9.10 -3.07
C VAL A 29 -0.96 9.73 -2.51
N GLU A 30 -1.68 10.46 -3.35
CA GLU A 30 -3.01 11.01 -3.05
C GLU A 30 -3.89 10.87 -4.29
N LEU A 31 -5.10 10.33 -4.09
CA LEU A 31 -6.05 10.09 -5.17
C LEU A 31 -7.19 11.12 -5.11
N LYS A 32 -7.62 11.60 -6.28
CA LYS A 32 -8.70 12.60 -6.40
C LYS A 32 -10.05 12.05 -5.92
N ASP A 33 -10.33 10.78 -6.23
CA ASP A 33 -11.56 10.13 -5.77
C ASP A 33 -11.46 9.81 -4.28
N LYS A 34 -12.47 10.21 -3.51
CA LYS A 34 -12.48 10.07 -2.05
C LYS A 34 -12.41 8.61 -1.61
N PHE A 35 -13.16 7.71 -2.25
CA PHE A 35 -13.22 6.31 -1.84
C PHE A 35 -11.93 5.57 -2.16
N GLN A 36 -11.37 5.82 -3.35
CA GLN A 36 -10.06 5.31 -3.71
C GLN A 36 -8.97 5.85 -2.78
N ASN A 37 -9.02 7.15 -2.43
CA ASN A 37 -8.05 7.76 -1.53
C ASN A 37 -8.11 7.16 -0.13
N ILE A 38 -9.30 6.87 0.40
CA ILE A 38 -9.46 6.15 1.68
C ILE A 38 -8.77 4.78 1.61
N GLY A 39 -8.98 4.01 0.53
CA GLY A 39 -8.29 2.74 0.32
C GLY A 39 -6.77 2.88 0.25
N ALA A 40 -6.28 3.90 -0.45
CA ALA A 40 -4.85 4.20 -0.53
C ALA A 40 -4.25 4.57 0.84
N ARG A 41 -4.97 5.38 1.63
CA ARG A 41 -4.58 5.75 3.00
C ARG A 41 -4.48 4.54 3.93
N LEU A 42 -5.44 3.61 3.86
CA LEU A 42 -5.38 2.37 4.64
C LEU A 42 -4.11 1.55 4.36
N VAL A 43 -3.68 1.47 3.10
CA VAL A 43 -2.45 0.77 2.74
C VAL A 43 -1.20 1.55 3.17
N GLN A 44 -1.24 2.89 3.12
CA GLN A 44 -0.17 3.74 3.66
C GLN A 44 0.00 3.52 5.17
N ASP A 45 -1.09 3.38 5.92
CA ASP A 45 -1.05 3.15 7.36
C ASP A 45 -0.36 1.81 7.68
N VAL A 46 -0.63 0.75 6.90
CA VAL A 46 0.08 -0.54 7.03
C VAL A 46 1.59 -0.37 6.81
N ALA A 47 1.98 0.40 5.79
CA ALA A 47 3.38 0.66 5.49
C ALA A 47 4.06 1.50 6.60
N ASN A 48 3.38 2.51 7.14
CA ASN A 48 3.88 3.37 8.21
C ASN A 48 4.04 2.57 9.51
N ASN A 49 3.04 1.78 9.92
CA ASN A 49 3.12 0.97 11.12
C ASN A 49 4.29 -0.03 11.06
N THR A 50 4.48 -0.67 9.89
CA THR A 50 5.62 -1.57 9.67
C THR A 50 6.96 -0.82 9.83
N ASN A 51 7.03 0.41 9.30
CA ASN A 51 8.23 1.23 9.45
C ASN A 51 8.49 1.64 10.90
N GLU A 52 7.44 1.98 11.65
CA GLU A 52 7.53 2.41 13.04
C GLU A 52 7.95 1.28 13.99
N GLU A 53 7.45 0.07 13.79
CA GLU A 53 7.82 -1.10 14.60
C GLU A 53 9.15 -1.73 14.17
N ALA A 54 9.35 -1.94 12.87
CA ALA A 54 10.44 -2.77 12.36
C ALA A 54 11.57 -1.95 11.69
N GLY A 55 11.32 -0.72 11.27
CA GLY A 55 12.30 0.13 10.57
C GLY A 55 12.62 -0.26 9.13
N ASP A 56 12.06 -1.36 8.61
CA ASP A 56 12.20 -1.86 7.24
C ASP A 56 10.97 -2.71 6.86
N GLY A 57 10.86 -3.15 5.59
CA GLY A 57 9.81 -4.06 5.14
C GLY A 57 8.53 -3.37 4.66
N THR A 58 8.53 -2.04 4.60
CA THR A 58 7.37 -1.20 4.21
C THR A 58 6.84 -1.55 2.82
N THR A 59 7.75 -1.79 1.87
CA THR A 59 7.40 -2.21 0.50
C THR A 59 6.78 -3.61 0.50
N THR A 60 7.35 -4.54 1.28
CA THR A 60 6.83 -5.91 1.41
C THR A 60 5.42 -5.90 2.02
N ALA A 61 5.22 -5.17 3.11
CA ALA A 61 3.91 -5.03 3.77
C ALA A 61 2.86 -4.45 2.82
N THR A 62 3.22 -3.43 2.04
CA THR A 62 2.34 -2.82 1.03
C THR A 62 1.89 -3.83 -0.03
N VAL A 63 2.84 -4.63 -0.55
CA VAL A 63 2.56 -5.63 -1.58
C VAL A 63 1.69 -6.76 -1.02
N LEU A 64 1.98 -7.24 0.19
CA LEU A 64 1.18 -8.27 0.85
C LEU A 64 -0.23 -7.78 1.17
N ALA A 65 -0.38 -6.57 1.70
CA ALA A 65 -1.69 -5.98 1.98
C ALA A 65 -2.56 -5.91 0.71
N ARG A 66 -1.97 -5.48 -0.41
CA ARG A 66 -2.65 -5.47 -1.72
C ARG A 66 -3.08 -6.88 -2.15
N SER A 67 -2.19 -7.87 -2.03
CA SER A 67 -2.49 -9.26 -2.44
C SER A 67 -3.60 -9.88 -1.60
N ILE A 68 -3.52 -9.74 -0.27
CA ILE A 68 -4.54 -10.23 0.67
C ILE A 68 -5.89 -9.56 0.40
N ALA A 69 -5.91 -8.23 0.23
CA ALA A 69 -7.14 -7.51 -0.05
C ALA A 69 -7.77 -7.96 -1.37
N LYS A 70 -6.96 -8.08 -2.44
CA LYS A 70 -7.43 -8.53 -3.76
C LYS A 70 -8.06 -9.92 -3.68
N GLU A 71 -7.36 -10.87 -3.10
CA GLU A 71 -7.85 -12.26 -2.96
C GLU A 71 -9.09 -12.33 -2.05
N GLY A 72 -9.11 -11.56 -0.96
CA GLY A 72 -10.28 -11.44 -0.08
C GLY A 72 -11.52 -10.94 -0.84
N PHE A 73 -11.38 -9.86 -1.62
CA PHE A 73 -12.49 -9.32 -2.43
C PHE A 73 -12.96 -10.28 -3.52
N GLU A 74 -12.05 -11.03 -4.16
CA GLU A 74 -12.41 -12.06 -5.14
C GLU A 74 -13.24 -13.18 -4.51
N ASN A 75 -12.89 -13.63 -3.30
CA ASN A 75 -13.66 -14.66 -2.60
C ASN A 75 -15.01 -14.15 -2.07
N LEU A 76 -15.05 -12.89 -1.60
CA LEU A 76 -16.31 -12.24 -1.24
C LEU A 76 -17.28 -12.15 -2.42
N GLY A 77 -16.78 -11.83 -3.62
CA GLY A 77 -17.58 -11.82 -4.84
C GLY A 77 -18.19 -13.19 -5.20
N LYS A 78 -17.62 -14.29 -4.68
CA LYS A 78 -18.13 -15.66 -4.83
C LYS A 78 -19.10 -16.07 -3.71
N GLY A 79 -19.44 -15.16 -2.80
CA GLY A 79 -20.37 -15.41 -1.68
C GLY A 79 -19.72 -15.98 -0.42
N ALA A 80 -18.39 -15.96 -0.31
CA ALA A 80 -17.71 -16.40 0.91
C ALA A 80 -17.99 -15.46 2.10
N ASN A 81 -17.96 -16.00 3.33
CA ASN A 81 -18.24 -15.23 4.54
C ASN A 81 -17.03 -14.34 4.92
N PRO A 82 -17.17 -13.00 5.01
CA PRO A 82 -16.07 -12.10 5.37
C PRO A 82 -15.38 -12.44 6.69
N VAL A 83 -16.13 -12.94 7.67
CA VAL A 83 -15.61 -13.27 9.00
C VAL A 83 -14.69 -14.49 8.95
N GLU A 84 -15.04 -15.50 8.14
CA GLU A 84 -14.22 -16.70 8.00
C GLU A 84 -12.96 -16.43 7.17
N ILE A 85 -13.06 -15.63 6.10
CA ILE A 85 -11.90 -15.14 5.33
C ILE A 85 -10.92 -14.42 6.28
N ARG A 86 -11.41 -13.51 7.13
CA ARG A 86 -10.55 -12.79 8.08
C ARG A 86 -9.87 -13.71 9.10
N LYS A 87 -10.49 -14.83 9.47
CA LYS A 87 -9.89 -15.84 10.36
C LYS A 87 -8.88 -16.74 9.65
N GLY A 88 -8.61 -16.53 8.36
CA GLY A 88 -7.75 -17.40 7.56
C GLY A 88 -8.40 -18.73 7.20
N LYS A 89 -9.73 -18.83 7.32
CA LYS A 89 -10.51 -19.99 6.91
C LYS A 89 -11.07 -19.70 5.52
N LEU A 90 -10.22 -19.89 4.53
CA LEU A 90 -10.58 -19.94 3.12
C LEU A 90 -10.76 -21.41 2.71
#